data_AF-A0AAN8S8D9-F1
#
_entry.id   AF-A0AAN8S8D9-F1
#
_cell.length_a   1.000
_cell.length_b   1.000
_cell.length_c   1.000
_cell.angle_alpha   90.00
_cell.angle_beta   90.00
_cell.angle_gamma   90.00
#
_symmetry.space_group_name_H-M   'P 1'
#
loop_
_entity.id
_entity.type
_entity.pdbx_description
1 polymer ?
#
loop_
_entity_poly.entity_id
_entity_poly.type
_entity_poly.pdbx_seq_one_letter_code
_entity_poly.pdbx_strand_id
1 'polypeptide(L)'
;MQKEKELYLKKIEELSRKIEESKTQLLGLEGTISDLRKKHSYQSQVNEELKEQFETLQLSIKEKNENFTKTLDNYTTVINYYENYLNMSLDLDKDNHNIVTIKFTNLQSDSQVQIEAIDNATFKILKAHPLLNDEKITERIISKPELMLLLYNTQKQVKGCST
;
A
#
# COMPACT_ATOMS: atom_id res chain seq x y z
N MET A 1 71.13 10.10 55.51
CA MET A 1 70.93 8.76 54.91
C MET A 1 69.66 8.04 55.37
N GLN A 2 69.42 7.79 56.66
CA GLN A 2 68.24 7.00 57.10
C GLN A 2 66.88 7.61 56.68
N LYS A 3 66.67 8.92 56.93
CA LYS A 3 65.41 9.63 56.62
C LYS A 3 65.09 9.71 55.12
N GLU A 4 66.11 9.88 54.29
CA GLU A 4 65.96 9.88 52.83
C GLU A 4 65.51 8.52 52.31
N LYS A 5 66.13 7.44 52.81
CA LYS A 5 65.74 6.07 52.47
C LYS A 5 64.26 5.81 52.83
N GLU A 6 63.82 6.28 53.99
CA GLU A 6 62.43 6.17 54.46
C GLU A 6 61.44 6.94 53.56
N LEU A 7 61.83 8.13 53.09
CA LEU A 7 61.04 8.93 52.15
C LEU A 7 60.90 8.23 50.79
N TYR A 8 62.00 7.67 50.27
CA TYR A 8 61.97 6.93 49.01
C TYR A 8 61.12 5.65 49.11
N LEU A 9 61.18 4.94 50.23
CA LEU A 9 60.36 3.75 50.47
C LEU A 9 58.86 4.08 50.45
N LYS A 10 58.43 5.15 51.14
CA LYS A 10 57.03 5.61 51.07
C LYS A 10 56.59 5.96 49.66
N LYS A 11 57.47 6.59 48.88
CA LYS A 11 57.17 6.97 47.49
C LYS A 11 57.05 5.75 46.58
N ILE A 12 57.86 4.72 46.81
CA ILE A 12 57.75 3.43 46.12
C ILE A 12 56.42 2.76 46.46
N GLU A 13 56.04 2.68 47.74
CA GLU A 13 54.75 2.10 48.16
C GLU A 13 53.55 2.81 47.53
N GLU A 14 53.57 4.15 47.51
CA GLU A 14 52.49 4.93 46.89
C GLU A 14 52.40 4.69 45.38
N LEU A 15 53.54 4.64 44.68
CA LEU A 15 53.58 4.34 43.25
C LEU A 15 53.13 2.91 42.95
N SER A 16 53.54 1.93 43.75
CA SER A 16 53.08 0.54 43.63
C SER A 16 51.57 0.42 43.79
N ARG A 17 50.99 1.15 44.75
CA ARG A 17 49.53 1.20 44.92
C ARG A 17 48.83 1.78 43.68
N LYS A 18 49.33 2.92 43.16
CA LYS A 18 48.78 3.54 41.94
C LYS A 18 48.87 2.63 40.71
N ILE A 19 49.97 1.89 40.58
CA ILE A 19 50.14 0.89 39.51
C ILE A 19 49.06 -0.20 39.63
N GLU A 20 48.81 -0.70 40.84
CA GLU A 20 47.83 -1.77 41.04
C GLU A 20 46.38 -1.31 40.83
N GLU A 21 46.05 -0.10 41.28
CA GLU A 21 44.78 0.57 40.97
C GLU A 21 44.60 0.73 39.46
N SER A 22 45.64 1.15 38.74
CA SER A 22 45.61 1.33 37.29
C SER A 22 45.42 0.01 36.54
N LYS A 23 46.07 -1.08 36.98
CA LYS A 23 45.86 -2.42 36.40
C LYS A 23 44.43 -2.90 36.57
N THR A 24 43.85 -2.70 37.76
CA THR A 24 42.48 -3.11 38.05
C THR A 24 41.48 -2.37 37.15
N GLN A 25 41.69 -1.06 36.96
CA GLN A 25 40.90 -0.27 36.02
C GLN A 25 41.06 -0.75 34.57
N LEU A 26 42.28 -1.07 34.16
CA LEU A 26 42.58 -1.54 32.81
C LEU A 26 41.86 -2.86 32.50
N LEU A 27 41.86 -3.82 33.44
CA LEU A 27 41.09 -5.07 33.30
C LEU A 27 39.58 -4.81 33.18
N GLY A 28 39.04 -3.86 33.95
CA GLY A 28 37.63 -3.46 33.85
C GLY A 28 37.27 -2.85 32.50
N LEU A 29 38.16 -2.01 31.95
CA LEU A 29 38.00 -1.42 30.62
C LEU A 29 38.08 -2.48 29.52
N GLU A 30 38.99 -3.45 29.63
CA GLU A 30 39.10 -4.56 28.67
C GLU A 30 37.81 -5.41 28.62
N GLY A 31 37.20 -5.68 29.78
CA GLY A 31 35.90 -6.34 29.86
C GLY A 31 34.81 -5.55 29.15
N THR A 32 34.74 -4.24 29.44
CA THR A 32 33.76 -3.34 28.80
C THR A 32 33.93 -3.30 27.28
N ILE A 33 35.17 -3.24 26.78
CA ILE A 33 35.47 -3.24 25.34
C ILE A 33 35.03 -4.57 24.70
N SER A 34 35.26 -5.69 25.37
CA SER A 34 34.83 -7.01 24.90
C SER A 34 33.32 -7.09 24.72
N ASP A 35 32.55 -6.59 25.69
CA ASP A 35 31.09 -6.60 25.63
C ASP A 35 30.54 -5.64 24.57
N LEU A 36 31.14 -4.45 24.43
CA LEU A 36 30.78 -3.50 23.38
C LEU A 36 31.02 -4.09 21.98
N ARG A 37 32.13 -4.82 21.78
CA ARG A 37 32.42 -5.50 20.51
C ARG A 37 31.37 -6.55 20.17
N LYS A 38 30.94 -7.36 21.15
CA LYS A 38 29.86 -8.34 20.95
C LYS A 38 28.55 -7.66 20.58
N LYS A 39 28.19 -6.59 21.30
CA LYS A 39 26.97 -5.82 21.03
C LYS A 39 26.99 -5.21 19.63
N HIS A 40 28.12 -4.62 19.23
CA HIS A 40 28.29 -4.09 17.88
C HIS A 40 28.15 -5.17 16.81
N SER A 41 28.80 -6.33 17.00
CA SER A 41 28.71 -7.46 16.07
C SER A 41 27.27 -7.93 15.88
N TYR A 42 26.53 -8.11 16.97
CA TYR A 42 25.13 -8.49 16.92
C TYR A 42 24.28 -7.45 16.18
N GLN A 43 24.48 -6.17 16.49
CA GLN A 43 23.72 -5.10 15.87
C GLN A 43 24.03 -4.94 14.37
N SER A 44 25.27 -5.19 13.95
CA SER A 44 25.63 -5.25 12.52
C SER A 44 24.87 -6.35 11.79
N GLN A 45 24.79 -7.56 12.37
CA GLN A 45 24.03 -8.67 11.78
C GLN A 45 22.54 -8.34 11.64
N VAL A 46 21.92 -7.81 12.70
CA VAL A 46 20.49 -7.43 12.66
C VAL A 46 20.23 -6.37 11.58
N ASN A 47 21.15 -5.42 11.40
CA ASN A 47 21.01 -4.39 10.37
C ASN A 47 21.13 -4.96 8.95
N GLU A 48 21.98 -5.98 8.73
CA GLU A 48 22.09 -6.69 7.45
C GLU A 48 20.81 -7.45 7.14
N GLU A 49 20.28 -8.22 8.09
CA GLU A 49 19.01 -8.94 7.94
C GLU A 49 17.83 -7.99 7.64
N LEU A 50 17.78 -6.85 8.33
CA LEU A 50 16.75 -5.83 8.08
C LEU A 50 16.86 -5.23 6.68
N LYS A 51 18.09 -5.02 6.19
CA LYS A 51 18.34 -4.50 4.84
C LYS A 51 17.84 -5.48 3.78
N GLU A 52 18.12 -6.77 3.92
CA GLU A 52 17.65 -7.81 3.00
C GLU A 52 16.11 -7.91 2.99
N GLN A 53 15.48 -7.85 4.17
CA GLN A 53 14.02 -7.82 4.29
C GLN A 53 13.41 -6.60 3.60
N PHE A 54 14.05 -5.44 3.75
CA PHE A 54 13.59 -4.20 3.11
C PHE A 54 13.68 -4.29 1.58
N GLU A 55 14.79 -4.81 1.04
CA GLU A 55 14.97 -5.02 -0.41
C GLU A 55 13.91 -6.00 -0.96
N THR A 56 13.64 -7.08 -0.24
CA THR A 56 12.60 -8.06 -0.61
C THR A 56 11.21 -7.41 -0.65
N LEU A 57 10.89 -6.58 0.35
CA LEU A 57 9.61 -5.89 0.41
C LEU A 57 9.45 -4.88 -0.74
N GLN A 58 10.51 -4.15 -1.09
CA GLN A 58 10.50 -3.22 -2.21
C GLN A 58 10.22 -3.93 -3.54
N LEU A 59 10.85 -5.10 -3.77
CA LEU A 59 10.61 -5.90 -4.96
C LEU A 59 9.15 -6.40 -5.01
N SER A 60 8.62 -6.91 -3.90
CA SER A 60 7.22 -7.38 -3.84
C SER A 60 6.21 -6.26 -4.11
N ILE A 61 6.45 -5.05 -3.57
CA ILE A 61 5.62 -3.88 -3.84
C ILE A 61 5.66 -3.52 -5.34
N LYS A 62 6.86 -3.52 -5.94
CA LYS A 62 7.02 -3.23 -7.37
C LYS A 62 6.23 -4.22 -8.23
N GLU A 63 6.39 -5.52 -7.98
CA GLU A 63 5.66 -6.57 -8.72
C GLU A 63 4.14 -6.44 -8.57
N LYS A 64 3.65 -6.20 -7.34
CA LYS A 64 2.22 -5.99 -7.09
C LYS A 64 1.69 -4.76 -7.83
N ASN A 65 2.44 -3.66 -7.85
CA ASN A 65 2.05 -2.44 -8.55
C ASN A 65 2.03 -2.63 -10.07
N GLU A 66 3.00 -3.35 -10.64
CA GLU A 66 3.01 -3.71 -12.06
C GLU A 66 1.82 -4.58 -12.44
N ASN A 67 1.50 -5.59 -11.62
CA ASN A 67 0.33 -6.44 -11.84
C ASN A 67 -0.98 -5.65 -11.70
N PHE A 68 -1.08 -4.79 -10.69
CA PHE A 68 -2.25 -3.92 -10.49
C PHE A 68 -2.46 -3.00 -11.70
N THR A 69 -1.39 -2.37 -12.20
CA THR A 69 -1.44 -1.51 -13.40
C THR A 69 -1.94 -2.28 -14.61
N LYS A 70 -1.38 -3.48 -14.87
CA LYS A 70 -1.83 -4.33 -15.99
C LYS A 70 -3.30 -4.72 -15.87
N THR A 71 -3.75 -5.10 -14.68
CA THR A 71 -5.15 -5.45 -14.43
C THR A 71 -6.07 -4.26 -14.64
N LEU A 72 -5.68 -3.07 -14.17
CA LEU A 72 -6.43 -1.84 -14.38
C LEU A 72 -6.53 -1.47 -15.86
N ASP A 73 -5.43 -1.60 -16.61
CA ASP A 73 -5.40 -1.36 -18.06
C ASP A 73 -6.33 -2.34 -18.81
N ASN A 74 -6.33 -3.62 -18.41
CA ASN A 74 -7.23 -4.62 -18.97
C ASN A 74 -8.70 -4.25 -18.73
N TYR A 75 -9.07 -3.90 -17.49
CA TYR A 75 -10.44 -3.50 -17.19
C TYR A 75 -10.84 -2.22 -17.92
N THR A 76 -9.94 -1.23 -18.00
CA THR A 76 -10.18 0.01 -18.74
C THR A 76 -10.41 -0.26 -20.23
N THR A 77 -9.64 -1.18 -20.82
CA THR A 77 -9.83 -1.62 -22.20
C THR A 77 -11.20 -2.27 -22.42
N VAL A 78 -11.61 -3.15 -21.50
CA VAL A 78 -12.92 -3.82 -21.55
C VAL A 78 -14.06 -2.82 -21.40
N ILE A 79 -13.95 -1.87 -20.47
CA ILE A 79 -14.92 -0.77 -20.29
C ILE A 79 -15.04 0.00 -21.60
N ASN A 80 -13.93 0.51 -22.14
CA ASN A 80 -13.93 1.29 -23.38
C ASN A 80 -14.53 0.52 -24.56
N TYR A 81 -14.25 -0.79 -24.67
CA TYR A 81 -14.84 -1.64 -25.69
C TYR A 81 -16.37 -1.67 -25.58
N TYR A 82 -16.90 -1.93 -24.38
CA TYR A 82 -18.36 -2.01 -24.18
C TYR A 82 -19.05 -0.66 -24.23
N GLU A 83 -18.44 0.40 -23.70
CA GLU A 83 -18.98 1.76 -23.77
C GLU A 83 -19.16 2.21 -25.23
N ASN A 84 -18.17 1.93 -26.08
CA ASN A 84 -18.25 2.22 -27.51
C ASN A 84 -19.27 1.32 -28.22
N TYR A 85 -19.27 0.02 -27.94
CA TYR A 85 -20.18 -0.93 -28.58
C TYR A 85 -21.66 -0.66 -28.23
N LEU A 86 -21.93 -0.30 -26.98
CA LEU A 86 -23.26 -0.01 -26.47
C LEU A 86 -23.67 1.47 -26.66
N ASN A 87 -22.74 2.33 -27.07
CA ASN A 87 -22.91 3.78 -27.14
C ASN A 87 -23.43 4.37 -25.82
N MET A 88 -22.78 4.00 -24.73
CA MET A 88 -23.11 4.48 -23.40
C MET A 88 -21.88 4.55 -22.51
N SER A 89 -21.92 5.35 -21.46
CA SER A 89 -20.97 5.29 -20.37
C SER A 89 -21.67 5.12 -19.04
N LEU A 90 -21.03 4.39 -18.12
CA LEU A 90 -21.55 4.13 -16.79
C LEU A 90 -20.71 4.87 -15.75
N ASP A 91 -21.38 5.61 -14.88
CA ASP A 91 -20.76 6.24 -13.72
C ASP A 91 -21.46 5.77 -12.44
N LEU A 92 -20.68 5.16 -11.55
CA LEU A 92 -21.15 4.67 -10.26
C LEU A 92 -21.19 5.84 -9.28
N ASP A 93 -22.27 5.95 -8.51
CA ASP A 93 -22.34 6.92 -7.42
C ASP A 93 -21.25 6.65 -6.38
N LYS A 94 -20.65 7.71 -5.84
CA LYS A 94 -19.49 7.62 -4.95
C LYS A 94 -19.82 7.01 -3.59
N ASP A 95 -21.05 7.22 -3.11
CA ASP A 95 -21.48 6.83 -1.78
C ASP A 95 -22.29 5.53 -1.81
N ASN A 96 -23.00 5.28 -2.92
CA ASN A 96 -23.74 4.04 -3.13
C ASN A 96 -23.50 3.45 -4.53
N HIS A 97 -22.57 2.51 -4.62
CA HIS A 97 -22.21 1.83 -5.86
C HIS A 97 -23.32 0.97 -6.51
N ASN A 98 -24.51 0.89 -5.92
CA ASN A 98 -25.68 0.32 -6.58
C ASN A 98 -26.44 1.38 -7.40
N ILE A 99 -26.20 2.68 -7.17
CA ILE A 99 -26.74 3.76 -7.99
C ILE A 99 -25.79 3.98 -9.17
N VAL A 100 -26.33 3.86 -10.38
CA VAL A 100 -25.59 3.96 -11.64
C VAL A 100 -26.21 5.04 -12.51
N THR A 101 -25.39 5.97 -12.99
CA THR A 101 -25.76 6.91 -14.04
C THR A 101 -25.29 6.38 -15.38
N ILE A 102 -26.23 6.09 -16.27
CA ILE A 102 -25.97 5.66 -17.65
C ILE A 102 -26.15 6.88 -18.56
N LYS A 103 -25.11 7.25 -19.31
CA LYS A 103 -25.16 8.33 -20.30
C LYS A 103 -25.12 7.71 -21.69
N PHE A 104 -26.04 8.08 -22.57
CA PHE A 104 -26.05 7.59 -23.95
C PHE A 104 -25.23 8.51 -24.85
N THR A 105 -24.15 8.01 -25.43
CA THR A 105 -23.18 8.81 -26.18
C THR A 105 -23.60 9.10 -27.62
N ASN A 106 -24.59 8.35 -28.15
CA ASN A 106 -25.13 8.53 -29.50
C ASN A 106 -26.45 9.34 -29.57
N LEU A 107 -26.88 9.93 -28.45
CA LEU A 107 -28.06 10.80 -28.38
C LEU A 107 -27.63 12.25 -28.13
N GLN A 108 -28.56 13.20 -28.28
CA GLN A 108 -28.31 14.59 -27.92
C GLN A 108 -27.69 14.67 -26.52
N SER A 109 -26.67 15.52 -26.38
CA SER A 109 -25.94 15.79 -25.14
C SER A 109 -26.92 15.91 -23.98
N ASP A 110 -26.67 15.14 -22.92
CA ASP A 110 -27.44 15.04 -21.66
C ASP A 110 -28.53 13.96 -21.58
N SER A 111 -28.66 13.10 -22.59
CA SER A 111 -29.51 11.91 -22.49
C SER A 111 -28.93 10.89 -21.50
N GLN A 112 -29.38 10.96 -20.24
CA GLN A 112 -28.93 10.07 -19.17
C GLN A 112 -30.10 9.47 -18.37
N VAL A 113 -29.83 8.31 -17.77
CA VAL A 113 -30.74 7.62 -16.84
C VAL A 113 -29.97 7.27 -15.59
N GLN A 114 -30.55 7.56 -14.44
CA GLN A 114 -30.08 7.06 -13.16
C GLN A 114 -30.91 5.83 -12.78
N ILE A 115 -30.23 4.73 -12.52
CA ILE A 115 -30.83 3.48 -12.08
C ILE A 115 -30.26 3.07 -10.72
N GLU A 116 -31.01 2.28 -9.99
CA GLU A 116 -30.55 1.51 -8.85
C GLU A 116 -30.48 0.04 -9.28
N ALA A 117 -29.29 -0.54 -9.29
CA ALA A 117 -29.09 -1.97 -9.48
C ALA A 117 -29.52 -2.69 -8.20
N ILE A 118 -30.58 -3.51 -8.32
CA ILE A 118 -31.12 -4.28 -7.20
C ILE A 118 -30.33 -5.59 -7.06
N ASP A 119 -30.03 -6.22 -8.20
CA ASP A 119 -29.13 -7.36 -8.30
C ASP A 119 -28.37 -7.32 -9.63
N ASN A 120 -27.72 -8.43 -10.01
CA ASN A 120 -26.94 -8.54 -11.24
C ASN A 120 -27.78 -8.56 -12.54
N ALA A 121 -29.11 -8.64 -12.46
CA ALA A 121 -29.98 -8.76 -13.63
C ALA A 121 -31.16 -7.77 -13.59
N THR A 122 -31.44 -7.16 -12.43
CA THR A 122 -32.59 -6.30 -12.21
C THR A 122 -32.18 -4.92 -11.76
N PHE A 123 -32.90 -3.93 -12.27
CA PHE A 123 -32.67 -2.53 -11.97
C PHE A 123 -33.98 -1.78 -11.88
N LYS A 124 -33.94 -0.71 -11.08
CA LYS A 124 -35.02 0.24 -10.91
C LYS A 124 -34.60 1.58 -11.48
N ILE A 125 -35.43 2.16 -12.33
CA ILE A 125 -35.20 3.51 -12.83
C ILE A 125 -35.52 4.49 -11.69
N LEU A 126 -34.54 5.31 -11.31
CA LEU A 126 -34.71 6.38 -10.32
C LEU A 126 -35.06 7.69 -11.01
N LYS A 127 -34.38 7.99 -12.12
CA LYS A 127 -34.55 9.22 -12.87
C LYS A 127 -34.20 9.00 -14.33
N ALA A 128 -34.98 9.53 -15.25
CA ALA A 128 -34.69 9.50 -16.69
C ALA A 128 -34.74 10.91 -17.27
N HIS A 129 -33.89 11.18 -18.24
CA HIS A 129 -33.98 12.41 -19.04
C HIS A 129 -35.33 12.45 -19.79
N PRO A 130 -36.03 13.59 -19.90
CA PRO A 130 -37.38 13.67 -20.50
C PRO A 130 -37.50 13.16 -21.94
N LEU A 131 -36.39 13.13 -22.69
CA LEU A 131 -36.34 12.62 -24.07
C LEU A 131 -36.24 11.08 -24.15
N LEU A 132 -36.00 10.43 -23.02
CA LEU A 132 -35.93 8.98 -22.86
C LEU A 132 -37.25 8.51 -22.24
N ASN A 133 -38.11 7.92 -23.06
CA ASN A 133 -39.31 7.24 -22.58
C ASN A 133 -38.97 5.79 -22.16
N ASP A 134 -39.86 5.16 -21.41
CA ASP A 134 -39.65 3.80 -20.88
C ASP A 134 -39.33 2.78 -21.98
N GLU A 135 -39.92 2.93 -23.16
CA GLU A 135 -39.68 2.09 -24.32
C GLU A 135 -38.24 2.19 -24.85
N LYS A 136 -37.71 3.41 -25.03
CA LYS A 136 -36.31 3.63 -25.47
C LYS A 136 -35.28 3.20 -24.43
N ILE A 137 -35.61 3.35 -23.14
CA ILE A 137 -34.76 2.91 -22.04
C ILE A 137 -34.71 1.37 -22.01
N THR A 138 -35.87 0.73 -22.15
CA THR A 138 -36.01 -0.73 -22.25
C THR A 138 -35.27 -1.26 -23.46
N GLU A 139 -35.47 -0.70 -24.66
CA GLU A 139 -34.81 -1.14 -25.88
C GLU A 139 -33.28 -1.03 -25.81
N ARG A 140 -32.71 -0.14 -24.99
CA ARG A 140 -31.26 0.09 -24.96
C ARG A 140 -30.53 -0.52 -23.76
N ILE A 141 -31.19 -0.58 -22.61
CA ILE A 141 -30.61 -1.16 -21.38
C ILE A 141 -31.04 -2.63 -21.24
N ILE A 142 -32.30 -2.97 -21.55
CA ILE A 142 -32.86 -4.32 -21.37
C ILE A 142 -32.54 -5.24 -22.56
N SER A 143 -32.28 -4.71 -23.76
CA SER A 143 -32.02 -5.55 -24.95
C SER A 143 -30.66 -6.26 -24.96
N LYS A 144 -29.69 -5.78 -24.16
CA LYS A 144 -28.35 -6.38 -24.04
C LYS A 144 -27.94 -6.52 -22.56
N PRO A 145 -28.71 -7.28 -21.77
CA PRO A 145 -28.57 -7.29 -20.31
C PRO A 145 -27.23 -7.89 -19.87
N GLU A 146 -26.71 -8.88 -20.59
CA GLU A 146 -25.43 -9.52 -20.30
C GLU A 146 -24.25 -8.55 -20.47
N LEU A 147 -24.27 -7.72 -21.51
CA LEU A 147 -23.22 -6.74 -21.77
C LEU A 147 -23.30 -5.56 -20.79
N MET A 148 -24.52 -5.14 -20.45
CA MET A 148 -24.76 -4.16 -19.39
C MET A 148 -24.21 -4.63 -18.04
N LEU A 149 -24.50 -5.87 -17.68
CA LEU A 149 -24.00 -6.49 -16.46
C LEU A 149 -22.48 -6.57 -16.45
N LEU A 150 -21.89 -6.99 -17.57
CA LEU A 150 -20.44 -7.09 -17.68
C LEU A 150 -19.77 -5.72 -17.53
N LEU A 151 -20.31 -4.68 -18.17
CA LEU A 151 -19.83 -3.31 -18.04
C LEU A 151 -19.97 -2.79 -16.59
N TYR A 152 -21.12 -3.00 -15.96
CA TYR A 152 -21.39 -2.64 -14.57
C TYR A 152 -20.44 -3.33 -13.58
N ASN A 153 -20.28 -4.66 -13.69
CA ASN A 153 -19.37 -5.42 -12.83
C ASN A 153 -17.91 -5.00 -13.04
N THR A 154 -17.51 -4.72 -14.28
CA THR A 154 -16.17 -4.23 -14.57
C THR A 154 -15.92 -2.86 -13.97
N GLN A 155 -16.88 -1.94 -14.07
CA GLN A 155 -16.83 -0.63 -13.40
C GLN A 155 -16.73 -0.75 -11.88
N LYS A 156 -17.47 -1.70 -11.26
CA LYS A 156 -17.36 -1.97 -9.82
C LYS A 156 -15.95 -2.43 -9.41
N GLN A 157 -15.33 -3.31 -10.19
CA GLN A 157 -13.95 -3.76 -9.93
C GLN A 157 -12.94 -2.61 -9.99
N VAL A 158 -13.06 -1.72 -10.99
CA VAL A 158 -12.18 -0.54 -11.12
C VAL A 158 -12.38 0.47 -9.99
N LYS A 159 -13.61 0.67 -9.52
CA LYS A 159 -13.93 1.58 -8.42
C LYS A 159 -13.68 0.98 -7.03
N GLY A 160 -13.24 -0.28 -6.94
CA GLY A 160 -12.96 -0.94 -5.67
C GLY A 160 -14.22 -1.28 -4.86
N CYS A 161 -15.37 -1.43 -5.51
CA CYS A 161 -16.61 -1.81 -4.85
C CYS A 161 -16.54 -3.31 -4.51
N SER A 162 -16.68 -3.66 -3.23
CA SER A 162 -16.82 -5.06 -2.82
C SER A 162 -18.14 -5.63 -3.38
N THR A 163 -18.09 -6.83 -3.97
CA THR A 163 -19.28 -7.64 -4.32
C THR A 163 -19.93 -8.22 -3.08
#